data_AF-A0A243RYP5-F1
#
_entry.id   AF-A0A243RYP5-F1
#
_cell.length_a   1.000
_cell.length_b   1.000
_cell.length_c   1.000
_cell.angle_alpha   90.00
_cell.angle_beta   90.00
_cell.angle_gamma   90.00
#
_symmetry.space_group_name_H-M   'P 1'
#
loop_
_entity.id
_entity.type
_entity.pdbx_description
1 polymer ?
#
loop_
_entity_poly.entity_id
_entity_poly.type
_entity_poly.pdbx_seq_one_letter_code
_entity_poly.pdbx_strand_id
1 'polypeptide(L)'
;MTRTRQPQAVKQEGPTPEWEPYTSHGAILRVRHTSCCGRYELASEGGEFFVLRPAGRRGYEQTSRGRAYRDVIQMYAALVRKHHLDHTSRGEWYEADPYMNQAEAG
;
A
#
# COMPACT_ATOMS: atom_id res chain seq x y z
N MET A 1 10.07 -35.11 -24.07
CA MET A 1 8.80 -34.64 -23.49
C MET A 1 9.09 -33.40 -22.66
N THR A 2 8.82 -32.22 -23.22
CA THR A 2 9.19 -30.93 -22.63
C THR A 2 8.11 -30.55 -21.61
N ARG A 3 8.44 -30.57 -20.31
CA ARG A 3 7.56 -30.08 -19.24
C ARG A 3 7.50 -28.55 -19.33
N THR A 4 6.46 -28.03 -19.96
CA THR A 4 6.10 -26.61 -19.90
C THR A 4 5.79 -26.28 -18.44
N ARG A 5 6.69 -25.57 -17.77
CA ARG A 5 6.49 -25.06 -16.41
C ARG A 5 5.48 -23.93 -16.49
N GLN A 6 4.22 -24.27 -16.28
CA GLN A 6 3.12 -23.31 -16.19
C GLN A 6 3.46 -22.30 -15.07
N PRO A 7 3.41 -20.98 -15.32
CA PRO A 7 3.64 -20.00 -14.27
C PRO A 7 2.52 -20.15 -13.24
N GLN A 8 2.87 -20.67 -12.07
CA GLN A 8 1.95 -20.66 -10.94
C GLN A 8 1.71 -19.20 -10.60
N ALA A 9 0.46 -18.75 -10.77
CA ALA A 9 0.01 -17.49 -10.20
C ALA A 9 0.26 -17.60 -8.69
N VAL A 10 1.30 -16.91 -8.21
CA VAL A 10 1.56 -16.81 -6.78
C VAL A 10 0.34 -16.12 -6.19
N LYS A 11 -0.51 -16.89 -5.51
CA LYS A 11 -1.49 -16.32 -4.59
C LYS A 11 -0.68 -15.63 -3.51
N GLN A 12 -0.49 -14.33 -3.67
CA GLN A 12 0.08 -13.45 -2.65
C GLN A 12 -0.98 -13.31 -1.54
N GLU A 13 -1.16 -14.36 -0.73
CA GLU A 13 -1.96 -14.34 0.49
C GLU A 13 -1.13 -13.72 1.61
N GLY A 14 -0.76 -12.45 1.44
CA GLY A 14 -0.39 -11.60 2.58
C GLY A 14 -1.64 -11.34 3.44
N PRO A 15 -1.48 -11.02 4.74
CA PRO A 15 -2.62 -10.66 5.58
C PRO A 15 -3.39 -9.53 4.91
N THR A 16 -4.70 -9.71 4.75
CA THR A 16 -5.54 -8.64 4.21
C THR A 16 -5.54 -7.51 5.24
N PRO A 17 -5.12 -6.30 4.90
CA PRO A 17 -5.07 -5.21 5.86
C PRO A 17 -6.48 -4.92 6.38
N GLU A 18 -6.58 -4.81 7.69
CA GLU A 18 -7.78 -4.31 8.35
C GLU A 18 -7.82 -2.78 8.18
N TRP A 19 -8.90 -2.30 7.57
CA TRP A 19 -9.10 -0.88 7.30
C TRP A 19 -10.08 -0.32 8.30
N GLU A 20 -9.67 0.77 8.94
CA GLU A 20 -10.47 1.49 9.92
C GLU A 20 -10.68 2.93 9.47
N PRO A 21 -11.80 3.58 9.83
CA PRO A 21 -11.99 5.00 9.55
C PRO A 21 -10.83 5.84 10.10
N TYR A 22 -10.22 6.69 9.27
CA TYR A 22 -9.20 7.61 9.72
C TYR A 22 -9.83 8.68 10.62
N THR A 23 -9.35 8.75 11.86
CA THR A 23 -9.67 9.82 12.81
C THR A 23 -8.38 10.54 13.18
N SER A 24 -8.37 11.87 12.99
CA SER A 24 -7.23 12.68 13.43
C SER A 24 -7.16 12.70 14.95
N HIS A 25 -5.94 12.62 15.49
CA HIS A 25 -5.63 12.73 16.91
C HIS A 25 -5.23 14.18 17.29
N GLY A 26 -5.53 15.16 16.44
CA GLY A 26 -5.26 16.58 16.71
C GLY A 26 -3.80 16.99 16.47
N ALA A 27 -2.99 16.12 15.85
CA ALA A 27 -1.64 16.47 15.39
C ALA A 27 -1.65 16.77 13.88
N ILE A 28 -0.56 17.33 13.38
CA ILE A 28 -0.42 17.63 11.94
C ILE A 28 -0.25 16.32 11.16
N LEU A 29 -1.24 16.01 10.31
CA LEU A 29 -1.13 14.95 9.31
C LEU A 29 -0.10 15.34 8.25
N ARG A 30 0.81 14.42 7.95
CA ARG A 30 1.84 14.58 6.91
C ARG A 30 1.78 13.42 5.93
N VAL A 31 1.46 13.71 4.67
CA VAL A 31 1.60 12.73 3.57
C VAL A 31 3.06 12.75 3.11
N ARG A 32 3.71 11.59 3.15
CA ARG A 32 5.11 11.40 2.74
C ARG A 32 5.25 10.96 1.30
N HIS A 33 4.31 10.15 0.84
CA HIS A 33 4.32 9.59 -0.51
C HIS A 33 2.92 9.15 -0.93
N THR A 34 2.64 9.24 -2.22
CA THR A 34 1.33 8.93 -2.81
C THR A 34 1.55 7.98 -3.98
N SER A 35 0.77 6.90 -4.04
CA SER A 35 0.86 5.94 -5.14
C SER A 35 0.41 6.57 -6.46
N CYS A 36 0.75 5.97 -7.60
CA CYS A 36 0.57 6.52 -8.96
C CYS A 36 -0.75 7.28 -9.24
N CYS A 37 -1.91 6.81 -8.74
CA CYS A 37 -3.21 7.46 -8.92
C CYS A 37 -3.88 7.94 -7.62
N GLY A 38 -3.12 8.05 -6.52
CA GLY A 38 -3.65 8.49 -5.23
C GLY A 38 -4.47 7.45 -4.47
N ARG A 39 -4.42 6.17 -4.88
CA ARG A 39 -5.14 5.10 -4.19
C ARG A 39 -4.65 4.86 -2.77
N TYR A 40 -3.35 5.01 -2.54
CA TYR A 40 -2.72 4.86 -1.24
C TYR A 40 -1.75 6.00 -0.95
N GLU A 41 -1.75 6.45 0.31
CA GLU A 41 -0.85 7.48 0.80
C GLU A 41 -0.11 6.96 2.02
N LEU A 42 1.23 7.06 2.02
CA LEU A 42 2.04 6.82 3.20
C LEU A 42 2.03 8.09 4.05
N ALA A 43 1.48 8.01 5.25
CA ALA A 43 1.24 9.17 6.09
C ALA A 43 1.87 9.03 7.48
N SER A 44 2.01 10.15 8.18
CA SER A 44 2.31 10.18 9.60
C SER A 44 1.54 11.27 10.35
N GLU A 45 1.22 10.97 11.61
CA GLU A 45 0.57 11.89 12.55
C GLU A 45 1.06 11.58 13.96
N GLY A 46 1.45 12.60 14.74
CA GLY A 46 1.87 12.40 16.13
C GLY A 46 3.08 11.48 16.35
N GLY A 47 3.90 11.24 15.31
CA GLY A 47 5.02 10.29 15.35
C GLY A 47 4.64 8.84 15.06
N GLU A 48 3.37 8.57 14.73
CA GLU A 48 2.91 7.30 14.18
C GLU A 48 2.88 7.36 12.66
N PHE A 49 3.11 6.22 12.03
CA PHE A 49 3.03 6.03 10.58
C PHE A 49 1.85 5.11 10.28
N PHE A 50 1.22 5.31 9.12
CA PHE A 50 0.10 4.50 8.63
C PHE A 50 -0.05 4.68 7.12
N VAL A 51 -0.88 3.83 6.51
CA VAL A 51 -1.29 3.99 5.11
C VAL A 51 -2.73 4.46 5.07
N LEU A 52 -3.01 5.52 4.31
CA LEU A 52 -4.35 6.01 4.03
C LEU A 52 -4.85 5.51 2.68
N ARG A 53 -6.17 5.37 2.55
CA ARG A 53 -6.88 5.27 1.27
C ARG A 53 -8.16 6.11 1.29
N PRO A 54 -8.61 6.64 0.14
CA PRO A 54 -9.93 7.28 0.05
C PRO A 54 -11.06 6.32 0.42
N ALA A 55 -12.00 6.78 1.24
CA ALA A 55 -13.20 6.04 1.62
C ALA A 55 -14.44 6.65 0.94
N GLY A 56 -14.91 6.02 -0.14
CA GLY A 56 -16.17 6.36 -0.80
C GLY A 56 -16.39 7.86 -1.03
N ARG A 57 -17.58 8.37 -0.67
CA ARG A 57 -17.99 9.75 -0.99
C ARG A 57 -17.31 10.83 -0.15
N ARG A 58 -16.83 10.52 1.06
CA ARG A 58 -16.11 11.45 1.96
C ARG A 58 -15.28 10.68 2.98
N GLY A 59 -14.03 11.09 3.16
CA GLY A 59 -13.15 10.62 4.22
C GLY A 59 -12.07 9.66 3.74
N TYR A 60 -11.32 9.16 4.70
CA TYR A 60 -10.22 8.23 4.49
C TYR A 60 -10.36 7.06 5.46
N GLU A 61 -9.82 5.92 5.06
CA GLU A 61 -9.54 4.80 5.95
C GLU A 61 -8.02 4.68 6.12
N GLN A 62 -7.60 4.21 7.28
CA GLN A 62 -6.21 3.91 7.61
C GLN A 62 -6.01 2.41 7.84
N THR A 63 -4.78 1.94 7.67
CA THR A 63 -4.31 0.63 8.11
C THR A 63 -2.89 0.74 8.66
N SER A 64 -2.48 -0.28 9.44
CA SER A 64 -1.11 -0.46 9.91
C SER A 64 -0.58 0.74 10.68
N ARG A 65 -1.42 1.33 11.53
CA ARG A 65 -1.01 2.45 12.38
C ARG A 65 -0.06 1.99 13.48
N GLY A 66 1.07 2.66 13.59
CA GLY A 66 2.01 2.39 14.67
C GLY A 66 3.32 3.16 14.56
N ARG A 67 4.23 2.90 15.49
CA ARG A 67 5.54 3.57 15.55
C ARG A 67 6.58 2.94 14.62
N ALA A 68 6.41 1.66 14.28
CA ALA A 68 7.37 0.91 13.47
C ALA A 68 7.23 1.27 11.99
N TYR A 69 7.98 2.28 11.53
CA TYR A 69 7.96 2.74 10.13
C TYR A 69 8.20 1.62 9.11
N ARG A 70 9.04 0.63 9.45
CA ARG A 70 9.35 -0.53 8.60
C ARG A 70 8.08 -1.33 8.24
N ASP A 71 7.26 -1.63 9.24
CA ASP A 71 6.05 -2.45 9.06
C ASP A 71 5.04 -1.72 8.18
N VAL A 72 4.95 -0.40 8.34
CA VAL A 72 4.09 0.46 7.51
C VAL A 72 4.58 0.51 6.06
N ILE A 73 5.90 0.62 5.83
CA ILE A 73 6.45 0.54 4.46
C ILE A 73 6.14 -0.81 3.83
N GLN A 74 6.31 -1.91 4.57
CA GLN A 74 6.01 -3.24 4.04
C GLN A 74 4.54 -3.39 3.66
N MET A 75 3.62 -2.88 4.50
CA MET A 75 2.20 -2.84 4.16
C MET A 75 1.94 -1.97 2.94
N TYR A 76 2.52 -0.76 2.88
CA TYR A 76 2.38 0.16 1.76
C TYR A 76 2.84 -0.50 0.45
N ALA A 77 4.04 -1.10 0.44
CA ALA A 77 4.59 -1.78 -0.72
C ALA A 77 3.72 -2.97 -1.17
N ALA A 78 3.17 -3.75 -0.24
CA ALA A 78 2.25 -4.84 -0.56
C ALA A 78 0.95 -4.33 -1.22
N LEU A 79 0.39 -3.24 -0.70
CA LEU A 79 -0.79 -2.58 -1.26
C LEU A 79 -0.53 -2.02 -2.65
N VAL A 80 0.58 -1.32 -2.85
CA VAL A 80 0.98 -0.76 -4.15
C VAL A 80 1.26 -1.86 -5.17
N ARG A 81 1.95 -2.95 -4.78
CA ARG A 81 2.18 -4.11 -5.65
C ARG A 81 0.86 -4.69 -6.15
N LYS A 82 -0.10 -4.91 -5.25
CA LYS A 82 -1.45 -5.38 -5.63
C LYS A 82 -2.16 -4.41 -6.56
N HIS A 83 -2.00 -3.11 -6.33
CA HIS A 83 -2.59 -2.08 -7.16
C HIS A 83 -1.97 -1.99 -8.57
N HIS A 84 -0.67 -2.20 -8.70
CA HIS A 84 -0.01 -2.26 -9.99
C HIS A 84 -0.45 -3.48 -10.80
N LEU A 85 -0.65 -4.63 -10.13
CA LEU A 85 -1.26 -5.80 -10.77
C LEU A 85 -2.68 -5.52 -11.29
N ASP A 86 -3.48 -4.73 -10.55
CA ASP A 86 -4.81 -4.27 -10.99
C ASP A 86 -4.72 -3.42 -12.26
N HIS A 87 -3.79 -2.46 -12.33
CA HIS A 87 -3.53 -1.69 -13.56
C HIS A 87 -3.12 -2.59 -14.73
N THR A 88 -2.16 -3.49 -14.54
CA THR A 88 -1.72 -4.44 -15.57
C THR A 88 -2.89 -5.27 -16.08
N SER A 89 -3.77 -5.73 -15.18
CA SER A 89 -4.94 -6.54 -15.56
C SER A 89 -5.96 -5.77 -16.43
N ARG A 90 -5.97 -4.44 -16.32
CA ARG A 90 -6.82 -3.53 -17.11
C ARG A 90 -6.12 -3.02 -18.38
N GLY A 91 -4.84 -3.37 -18.59
CA GLY A 91 -4.02 -2.82 -19.67
C GLY A 91 -3.67 -1.35 -19.48
N GLU A 92 -3.75 -0.85 -18.25
CA GLU A 92 -3.42 0.54 -17.91
C GLU A 92 -1.93 0.67 -17.57
N TRP A 93 -1.34 1.80 -17.98
CA TRP A 93 -0.01 2.17 -17.53
C TRP A 93 -0.04 2.71 -16.09
N TYR A 94 1.01 2.43 -15.33
CA TYR A 94 1.21 2.95 -13.99
C TYR A 94 2.66 3.41 -13.78
N GLU A 95 2.85 4.40 -12.93
CA GLU A 95 4.17 4.86 -12.53
C GLU A 95 4.80 3.91 -11.50
N ALA A 96 6.10 3.65 -11.63
CA ALA A 96 6.82 2.81 -10.68
C ALA A 96 6.92 3.50 -9.30
N ASP A 97 6.76 2.73 -8.22
CA ASP A 97 6.76 3.27 -6.86
C ASP A 97 8.11 3.00 -6.16
N PRO A 98 8.79 4.03 -5.62
CA PRO A 98 10.11 3.87 -5.02
C PRO A 98 10.11 3.01 -3.75
N TYR A 99 8.98 2.92 -3.03
CA TYR A 99 8.90 2.16 -1.77
C TYR A 99 8.72 0.66 -1.99
N MET A 100 8.36 0.21 -3.20
CA MET A 100 8.29 -1.22 -3.51
C MET A 100 9.65 -1.92 -3.44
N ASN A 101 10.74 -1.22 -3.77
CA ASN A 101 12.10 -1.79 -3.71
C ASN A 101 12.68 -1.73 -2.28
N GLN A 102 12.28 -0.73 -1.49
CA GLN A 102 12.77 -0.53 -0.13
C GLN A 102 12.24 -1.60 0.85
N ALA A 103 11.05 -2.15 0.59
CA ALA A 103 10.47 -3.21 1.42
C ALA A 103 11.24 -4.55 1.34
N GLU A 104 11.96 -4.80 0.25
CA GLU A 104 12.67 -6.07 -0.03
C GLU A 104 14.15 -6.06 0.45
N ALA A 105 14.65 -4.91 0.93
CA ALA A 105 16.07 -4.69 1.22
C ALA A 105 16.48 -4.92 2.70
N GLY A 106 15.74 -5.73 3.46
CA GLY A 106 16.00 -5.89 4.90
C GLY A 106 15.72 -7.27 5.48
#